data_AF-A0A316QKU5-F1
#
_entry.id   AF-A0A316QKU5-F1
#
_cell.length_a   1.000
_cell.length_b   1.000
_cell.length_c   1.000
_cell.angle_alpha   90.00
_cell.angle_beta   90.00
_cell.angle_gamma   90.00
#
_symmetry.space_group_name_H-M   'P 1'
#
loop_
_entity.id
_entity.type
_entity.pdbx_description
1 polymer ?
#
loop_
_entity_poly.entity_id
_entity_poly.type
_entity_poly.pdbx_seq_one_letter_code
_entity_poly.pdbx_strand_id
1 'polypeptide(L)'
;METGEQKSDRLLSLEKERERAYEYGLPEYLQHDLDAYKEGLKTGSTLMDCLWGELYGSINIAEINEGAITPEHAEYLRQKYLWR
;
A
#
# COMPACT_ATOMS: atom_id res chain seq x y z
N MET A 1 -12.00 20.71 24.55
CA MET A 1 -12.14 20.78 23.08
C MET A 1 -10.73 20.78 22.53
N GLU A 2 -10.36 19.82 21.68
CA GLU A 2 -9.04 19.81 21.01
C GLU A 2 -8.95 20.99 20.05
N THR A 3 -7.78 21.62 19.94
CA THR A 3 -7.52 22.70 18.97
C THR A 3 -7.44 22.13 17.55
N GLY A 4 -7.61 22.99 16.54
CA GLY A 4 -7.50 22.57 15.13
C GLY A 4 -6.14 21.96 14.78
N GLU A 5 -5.08 22.44 15.40
CA GLU A 5 -3.70 21.94 15.26
C GLU A 5 -3.55 20.55 15.88
N GLN A 6 -4.05 20.36 17.11
CA GLN A 6 -4.06 19.04 17.78
C GLN A 6 -4.84 17.98 16.98
N LYS A 7 -5.94 18.37 16.33
CA LYS A 7 -6.75 17.47 15.49
C LYS A 7 -6.01 17.08 14.20
N SER A 8 -5.26 18.01 13.60
CA SER A 8 -4.43 17.76 12.42
C SER A 8 -3.29 16.80 12.72
N ASP A 9 -2.55 17.04 13.81
CA ASP A 9 -1.43 16.19 14.24
C ASP A 9 -1.88 14.75 14.53
N ARG A 10 -3.04 14.60 15.15
CA ARG A 10 -3.63 13.29 15.42
C ARG A 10 -4.00 12.55 14.13
N LEU A 11 -4.58 13.24 13.15
CA LEU A 11 -4.93 12.63 11.86
C LEU A 11 -3.67 12.13 11.13
N LEU A 12 -2.62 12.95 11.09
CA LEU A 12 -1.33 12.58 10.51
C LEU A 12 -0.69 11.38 11.24
N SER A 13 -0.85 11.28 12.57
CA SER A 13 -0.38 10.12 13.33
C SER A 13 -1.11 8.84 12.92
N LEU A 14 -2.45 8.90 12.81
CA LEU A 14 -3.28 7.76 12.43
C LEU A 14 -2.98 7.28 10.99
N GLU A 15 -2.72 8.21 10.07
CA GLU A 15 -2.31 7.86 8.70
C GLU A 15 -0.96 7.13 8.69
N LYS A 16 0.01 7.60 9.47
CA LYS A 16 1.33 6.94 9.60
C LYS A 16 1.22 5.58 10.25
N GLU A 17 0.36 5.42 11.26
CA GLU A 17 0.11 4.12 11.89
C GLU A 17 -0.51 3.13 10.90
N ARG A 18 -1.48 3.58 10.11
CA ARG A 18 -2.11 2.76 9.06
C ARG A 18 -1.13 2.36 7.98
N GLU A 19 -0.28 3.30 7.53
CA GLU A 19 0.79 3.01 6.57
C GLU A 19 1.75 1.94 7.11
N ARG A 20 2.20 2.07 8.36
CA ARG A 20 3.06 1.06 8.99
C ARG A 20 2.41 -0.30 9.07
N ALA A 21 1.12 -0.35 9.39
CA ALA A 21 0.38 -1.60 9.51
C ALA A 21 0.18 -2.28 8.16
N TYR A 22 -0.04 -1.50 7.09
CA TYR A 22 -0.52 -2.04 5.81
C TYR A 22 0.53 -2.07 4.70
N GLU A 23 1.71 -1.48 4.88
CA GLU A 23 2.74 -1.45 3.82
C GLU A 23 4.03 -2.19 4.18
N TYR A 24 4.09 -2.75 5.39
CA TYR A 24 5.26 -3.42 5.92
C TYR A 24 4.88 -4.75 6.57
N GLY A 25 5.82 -5.69 6.59
CA GLY A 25 5.56 -7.04 7.12
C GLY A 25 4.65 -7.87 6.24
N LEU A 26 4.54 -7.52 4.95
CA LEU A 26 3.80 -8.26 3.94
C LEU A 26 4.54 -9.57 3.62
N PRO A 27 3.86 -10.57 3.03
CA PRO A 27 4.54 -11.69 2.37
C PRO A 27 5.65 -11.18 1.44
N GLU A 28 6.79 -11.89 1.40
CA GLU A 28 8.01 -11.42 0.74
C GLU A 28 7.78 -10.96 -0.71
N TYR A 29 7.01 -11.72 -1.49
CA TYR A 29 6.66 -11.38 -2.86
C TYR A 29 5.86 -10.07 -2.96
N LEU A 30 4.86 -9.88 -2.08
CA LEU A 30 4.03 -8.69 -2.08
C LEU A 30 4.82 -7.47 -1.60
N GLN A 31 5.69 -7.63 -0.61
CA GLN A 31 6.59 -6.55 -0.18
C GLN A 31 7.52 -6.12 -1.32
N HIS A 32 8.13 -7.09 -2.01
CA HIS A 32 9.00 -6.85 -3.15
C HIS A 32 8.28 -6.05 -4.24
N ASP A 33 7.07 -6.47 -4.63
CA ASP A 33 6.35 -5.82 -5.72
C ASP A 33 5.83 -4.43 -5.32
N LEU A 34 5.44 -4.25 -4.06
CA LEU A 34 5.07 -2.93 -3.53
C LEU A 34 6.27 -1.96 -3.57
N ASP A 35 7.45 -2.43 -3.14
CA ASP A 35 8.67 -1.63 -3.12
C ASP A 35 9.14 -1.31 -4.56
N ALA A 36 9.06 -2.29 -5.47
CA ALA A 36 9.38 -2.09 -6.89
C ALA A 36 8.43 -1.07 -7.55
N TYR A 37 7.13 -1.15 -7.27
CA TYR A 37 6.15 -0.17 -7.76
C TYR A 37 6.43 1.24 -7.24
N LYS A 38 6.72 1.38 -5.93
CA LYS A 38 7.09 2.65 -5.30
C LYS A 38 8.36 3.26 -5.90
N GLU A 39 9.39 2.45 -6.13
CA GLU A 39 10.61 2.93 -6.77
C GLU A 39 10.35 3.31 -8.23
N GLY A 40 9.57 2.52 -8.97
CA GLY A 40 9.17 2.84 -10.34
C GLY A 40 8.46 4.19 -10.46
N LEU A 41 7.56 4.51 -9.53
CA LEU A 41 6.94 5.82 -9.43
C LEU A 41 7.95 6.93 -9.16
N LYS A 42 8.89 6.69 -8.23
CA LYS A 42 9.91 7.66 -7.82
C LYS A 42 10.92 7.96 -8.94
N THR A 43 11.29 6.95 -9.73
CA THR A 43 12.29 7.09 -10.81
C THR A 43 11.66 7.43 -12.16
N GLY A 44 10.33 7.45 -12.27
CA GLY A 44 9.65 7.63 -13.54
C GLY A 44 9.92 6.47 -14.52
N SER A 45 9.87 5.23 -14.01
CA SER A 45 10.10 4.03 -14.81
C SER A 45 9.19 3.98 -16.04
N THR A 46 9.72 3.52 -17.17
CA THR A 46 8.93 3.28 -18.38
C THR A 46 8.12 1.98 -18.33
N LEU A 47 8.29 1.18 -17.28
CA LEU A 47 7.66 -0.14 -17.09
C LEU A 47 6.53 -0.09 -16.05
N MET A 48 5.90 1.06 -15.86
CA MET A 48 4.86 1.22 -14.82
C MET A 48 3.64 0.33 -15.05
N ASP A 49 3.32 -0.01 -16.29
CA ASP A 49 2.27 -0.95 -16.65
C ASP A 49 2.59 -2.38 -16.18
N CYS A 50 3.84 -2.83 -16.37
CA CYS A 50 4.32 -4.10 -15.84
C CYS A 50 4.27 -4.09 -14.32
N LEU A 51 4.87 -3.09 -13.67
CA LEU A 51 4.91 -2.99 -12.20
C LEU A 51 3.50 -2.92 -11.59
N TRP A 52 2.55 -2.26 -12.27
CA TRP A 52 1.14 -2.24 -11.86
C TRP A 52 0.54 -3.64 -11.89
N GLY A 53 0.81 -4.40 -12.96
CA GLY A 53 0.33 -5.78 -13.11
C GLY A 53 0.89 -6.72 -12.04
N GLU A 54 2.19 -6.65 -11.77
CA GLU A 54 2.86 -7.44 -10.72
C GLU A 54 2.24 -7.14 -9.34
N LEU A 55 2.17 -5.85 -8.96
CA LEU A 55 1.59 -5.46 -7.67
C LEU A 55 0.10 -5.85 -7.56
N TYR A 56 -0.69 -5.65 -8.61
CA TYR A 56 -2.10 -6.06 -8.61
C TYR A 56 -2.25 -7.58 -8.43
N GLY A 57 -1.44 -8.36 -9.13
CA GLY A 57 -1.41 -9.82 -9.01
C GLY A 57 -1.04 -10.27 -7.60
N SER A 58 0.04 -9.73 -7.03
CA SER A 58 0.51 -10.07 -5.69
C SER A 58 -0.50 -9.70 -4.60
N ILE A 59 -1.20 -8.56 -4.70
CA ILE A 59 -2.28 -8.22 -3.78
C ILE A 59 -3.40 -9.27 -3.85
N ASN A 60 -3.79 -9.70 -5.05
CA ASN A 60 -4.85 -10.68 -5.22
C ASN A 60 -4.46 -12.07 -4.69
N ILE A 61 -3.22 -12.51 -4.92
CA ILE A 61 -2.72 -13.79 -4.38
C ILE A 61 -2.74 -13.75 -2.85
N ALA A 62 -2.23 -12.67 -2.25
CA ALA A 62 -2.19 -12.51 -0.80
C ALA A 62 -3.59 -12.48 -0.17
N GLU A 63 -4.56 -11.82 -0.82
CA GLU A 63 -5.95 -11.75 -0.33
C GLU A 63 -6.72 -13.05 -0.56
N ILE A 64 -6.79 -13.51 -1.82
CA ILE A 64 -7.78 -14.52 -2.26
C ILE A 64 -7.24 -15.94 -2.09
N ASN A 65 -5.97 -16.15 -2.42
CA ASN A 65 -5.39 -17.49 -2.47
C ASN A 65 -4.79 -17.90 -1.11
N GLU A 66 -4.12 -16.96 -0.44
CA GLU A 66 -3.39 -17.24 0.80
C GLU A 66 -4.09 -16.74 2.06
N GLY A 67 -4.97 -15.74 1.94
CA GLY A 67 -5.57 -15.08 3.09
C GLY A 67 -4.54 -14.41 4.02
N ALA A 68 -3.37 -14.04 3.48
CA ALA A 68 -2.26 -13.43 4.20
C ALA A 68 -2.53 -11.97 4.59
N ILE A 69 -3.41 -11.30 3.86
CA ILE A 69 -3.91 -9.94 4.16
C ILE A 69 -5.44 -9.93 4.11
N THR A 70 -6.07 -9.01 4.86
CA THR A 70 -7.54 -8.88 4.85
C THR A 70 -8.03 -8.11 3.62
N PRO A 71 -9.33 -8.21 3.27
CA PRO A 71 -9.90 -7.40 2.21
C PRO A 71 -9.70 -5.90 2.41
N GLU A 72 -9.78 -5.39 3.64
CA GLU A 72 -9.56 -3.98 3.95
C GLU A 72 -8.11 -3.54 3.74
N HIS A 73 -7.17 -4.45 3.98
CA HIS A 73 -5.74 -4.24 3.73
C HIS A 73 -5.47 -4.22 2.22
N ALA A 74 -6.00 -5.21 1.49
CA ALA A 74 -5.89 -5.27 0.04
C ALA A 74 -6.50 -4.01 -0.63
N GLU A 75 -7.70 -3.60 -0.19
CA GLU A 75 -8.37 -2.39 -0.67
C GLU A 75 -7.54 -1.12 -0.40
N TYR A 76 -6.93 -1.00 0.79
CA TYR A 76 -6.03 0.12 1.08
C TYR A 76 -4.87 0.20 0.09
N LEU A 77 -4.22 -0.93 -0.21
CA LEU A 77 -3.11 -0.96 -1.16
C LEU A 77 -3.56 -0.58 -2.57
N ARG A 78 -4.70 -1.10 -3.03
CA ARG A 78 -5.25 -0.77 -4.36
C ARG A 78 -5.59 0.71 -4.47
N GLN A 79 -6.30 1.27 -3.49
CA GLN A 79 -6.68 2.68 -3.47
C GLN A 79 -5.48 3.62 -3.42
N LYS A 80 -4.43 3.26 -2.67
CA LYS A 80 -3.25 4.13 -2.53
C LYS A 80 -2.32 4.08 -3.74
N TYR A 81 -2.19 2.92 -4.38
CA TYR A 81 -1.17 2.70 -5.40
C TYR A 81 -1.70 2.47 -6.81
N LEU A 82 -2.79 1.72 -6.96
CA LEU A 82 -3.19 1.19 -8.27
C LEU A 82 -4.34 1.97 -8.92
N TRP A 83 -5.22 2.56 -8.13
CA TRP A 83 -6.36 3.32 -8.62
C TRP A 83 -6.11 4.80 -8.41
N ARG A 84 -5.88 5.52 -9.52
CA ARG A 84 -5.70 6.97 -9.57
C ARG A 84 -6.82 7.61 -10.38
#